data_AF-A0A6A7BSV6-F1
#
_entry.id   AF-A0A6A7BSV6-F1
#
_cell.length_a   1.000
_cell.length_b   1.000
_cell.length_c   1.000
_cell.angle_alpha   90.00
_cell.angle_beta   90.00
_cell.angle_gamma   90.00
#
_symmetry.space_group_name_H-M   'P 1'
#
loop_
_entity.id
_entity.type
_entity.pdbx_description
1 polymer ?
#
loop_
_entity_poly.entity_id
_entity_poly.type
_entity_poly.pdbx_seq_one_letter_code
_entity_poly.pdbx_strand_id
1 'polypeptide(L)'
;MPVAQEGPDRLGDSSEAPSLTFPKLTVAESRSHFDRLLGALDGQILTRSSMDALMQFLQSSKNHPEAANFQKFCRWLGPQKTTDDILLALAELLRDKIHDSVLPPEQWDVIWRFLVFRGEGDRVQSVLGEAWDNIGSEHAMDRLLDHILAYTTDSPDKTHRILGVLSESRFMSSLPRTHPLWHRIYTRLSLNLNLLSFAGHFKRLNGFKLAEALLHYWALRMADADKIPEMLDFGNEHIYHYASSPRKDIKLVIRDFYKLQANIAAKTFPGREARALVNLLVVLQQHDFPCTLLAHELLQLLMAIRTGAFVWRVFSRMRGRTGLKVPARLAETVIKWLLSSPTSIGRKELGRAWKTFVWFSTVRLSSCPDLPLRMIESGQGNPWKIFYMLNRQPVTETVSPDLRPRVRMTLFPSHIDTAHRIADAWSSSPYQNSTIAFRRTWEVYRFLQDRGAPISAVLSRAMVRAGILRKMKERSGISVAQLAFVLDVVKRTEGEELARHLDRLIQSILSQNPRLGAKHPSAEPLTTENTMFMPRPMKKRWVKITARRNKFRPSVERSLDDWSDEQKVDAVLKDLAAFTEGHSMARKAIGSGLE
;
A
#
# COMPACT_ATOMS: atom_id res chain seq x y z
N MET A 1 -53.23 35.36 37.02
CA MET A 1 -53.39 36.72 36.47
C MET A 1 -52.87 36.71 35.05
N PRO A 2 -53.71 36.98 34.03
CA PRO A 2 -53.26 37.05 32.66
C PRO A 2 -52.74 38.46 32.37
N VAL A 3 -51.56 38.57 31.77
CA VAL A 3 -51.03 39.83 31.24
C VAL A 3 -51.38 39.87 29.77
N ALA A 4 -52.25 40.82 29.43
CA ALA A 4 -52.58 41.21 28.07
C ALA A 4 -51.32 41.78 27.39
N GLN A 5 -51.06 41.36 26.15
CA GLN A 5 -50.17 42.08 25.25
C GLN A 5 -50.97 42.54 24.03
N GLU A 6 -50.98 43.85 23.89
CA GLU A 6 -51.55 44.65 22.84
C GLU A 6 -50.91 44.30 21.48
N GLY A 7 -51.75 44.14 20.47
CA GLY A 7 -51.31 44.02 19.08
C GLY A 7 -50.94 45.38 18.50
N PRO A 8 -49.97 45.45 17.58
CA PRO A 8 -49.83 46.60 16.71
C PRO A 8 -50.65 46.39 15.44
N ASP A 9 -51.65 47.25 15.26
CA ASP A 9 -52.24 47.55 13.96
C ASP A 9 -51.13 47.95 12.97
N ARG A 10 -51.00 47.17 11.89
CA ARG A 10 -50.28 47.58 10.69
C ARG A 10 -51.23 47.49 9.50
N LEU A 11 -51.94 48.59 9.29
CA LEU A 11 -52.34 49.05 7.96
C LEU A 11 -51.05 49.38 7.18
N GLY A 12 -50.86 48.73 6.04
CA GLY A 12 -49.71 48.96 5.18
C GLY A 12 -49.85 48.19 3.87
N ASP A 13 -50.44 48.85 2.88
CA ASP A 13 -50.49 48.57 1.45
C ASP A 13 -49.71 47.33 0.96
N SER A 14 -50.47 46.30 0.58
CA SER A 14 -50.07 45.33 -0.42
C SER A 14 -49.96 46.02 -1.79
N SER A 15 -48.81 46.64 -2.03
CA SER A 15 -48.32 46.92 -3.38
C SER A 15 -48.02 45.58 -4.05
N GLU A 16 -49.01 45.05 -4.80
CA GLU A 16 -48.76 44.05 -5.83
C GLU A 16 -47.78 44.65 -6.83
N ALA A 17 -46.51 44.27 -6.73
CA ALA A 17 -45.57 44.48 -7.80
C ALA A 17 -46.15 43.82 -9.07
N PRO A 18 -46.17 44.51 -10.23
CA PRO A 18 -46.70 43.92 -11.45
C PRO A 18 -45.86 42.68 -11.78
N SER A 19 -46.49 41.51 -11.66
CA SER A 19 -45.91 40.26 -12.13
C SER A 19 -45.73 40.41 -13.64
N LEU A 20 -44.51 40.71 -14.08
CA LEU A 20 -44.11 40.67 -15.48
C LEU A 20 -44.29 39.22 -15.98
N THR A 21 -45.51 38.92 -16.44
CA THR A 21 -45.83 37.67 -17.12
C THR A 21 -45.16 37.69 -18.47
N PHE A 22 -43.91 37.24 -18.51
CA PHE A 22 -43.26 36.91 -19.77
C PHE A 22 -44.10 35.85 -20.50
N PRO A 23 -44.33 36.00 -21.81
CA PRO A 23 -45.11 35.03 -22.58
C PRO A 23 -44.44 33.66 -22.48
N LYS A 24 -45.12 32.70 -21.85
CA LYS A 24 -44.69 31.30 -21.80
C LYS A 24 -44.82 30.73 -23.20
N LEU A 25 -43.71 30.25 -23.77
CA LEU A 25 -43.74 29.54 -25.05
C LEU A 25 -44.61 28.29 -24.93
N THR A 26 -45.31 27.93 -26.01
CA THR A 26 -45.95 26.62 -26.11
C THR A 26 -44.89 25.51 -26.13
N VAL A 27 -45.29 24.27 -25.81
CA VAL A 27 -44.40 23.10 -25.86
C VAL A 27 -43.70 22.98 -27.23
N ALA A 28 -44.44 23.18 -28.32
CA ALA A 28 -43.94 23.08 -29.68
C ALA A 28 -42.92 24.20 -30.01
N GLU A 29 -43.21 25.44 -29.61
CA GLU A 29 -42.29 26.56 -29.81
C GLU A 29 -41.00 26.40 -28.99
N SER A 30 -41.13 25.91 -27.75
CA SER A 30 -39.96 25.63 -26.89
C SER A 30 -39.06 24.57 -27.51
N ARG A 31 -39.64 23.47 -28.04
CA ARG A 31 -38.89 22.42 -28.76
C ARG A 31 -38.24 22.96 -30.04
N SER A 32 -38.98 23.70 -30.86
CA SER A 32 -38.46 24.28 -32.10
C SER A 32 -37.33 25.28 -31.85
N HIS A 33 -37.44 26.10 -30.80
CA HIS A 33 -36.38 27.01 -30.40
C HIS A 33 -35.13 26.26 -29.93
N PHE A 34 -35.32 25.23 -29.10
CA PHE A 34 -34.22 24.38 -28.63
C PHE A 34 -33.51 23.67 -29.80
N ASP A 35 -34.25 23.17 -30.79
CA ASP A 35 -33.69 22.48 -31.95
C ASP A 35 -32.86 23.39 -32.84
N ARG A 36 -33.27 24.66 -32.99
CA ARG A 36 -32.45 25.67 -33.68
C ARG A 36 -31.13 25.93 -32.96
N LEU A 37 -31.16 25.99 -31.61
CA LEU A 37 -29.95 26.17 -30.83
C LEU A 37 -29.02 24.96 -30.92
N LEU A 38 -29.55 23.73 -30.90
CA LEU A 38 -28.74 22.53 -31.11
C LEU A 38 -28.14 22.47 -32.51
N GLY A 39 -28.95 22.74 -33.55
CA GLY A 39 -28.49 22.72 -34.93
C GLY A 39 -27.40 23.76 -35.22
N ALA A 40 -27.38 24.87 -34.49
CA ALA A 40 -26.32 25.87 -34.58
C ALA A 40 -24.97 25.37 -34.01
N LEU A 41 -24.98 24.34 -33.16
CA LEU A 41 -23.79 23.76 -32.51
C LEU A 41 -23.31 22.48 -33.19
N ASP A 42 -24.09 21.91 -34.11
CA ASP A 42 -23.73 20.69 -34.82
C ASP A 42 -22.44 20.89 -35.65
N GLY A 43 -21.49 19.99 -35.47
CA GLY A 43 -20.19 20.02 -36.16
C GLY A 43 -19.15 20.98 -35.56
N GLN A 44 -19.48 21.73 -34.50
CA GLN A 44 -18.54 22.62 -33.83
C GLN A 44 -17.78 21.94 -32.68
N ILE A 45 -16.59 22.45 -32.36
CA ILE A 45 -15.89 22.07 -31.13
C ILE A 45 -16.60 22.75 -29.96
N LEU A 46 -17.17 21.93 -29.07
CA LEU A 46 -17.94 22.45 -27.95
C LEU A 46 -17.00 23.09 -26.91
N THR A 47 -17.20 24.39 -26.69
CA THR A 47 -16.58 25.17 -25.62
C THR A 47 -17.67 25.74 -24.70
N ARG A 48 -17.31 26.14 -23.47
CA ARG A 48 -18.27 26.78 -22.54
C ARG A 48 -18.98 27.97 -23.19
N SER A 49 -18.25 28.84 -23.89
CA SER A 49 -18.81 30.01 -24.56
C SER A 49 -19.77 29.67 -25.69
N SER A 50 -19.47 28.64 -26.50
CA SER A 50 -20.40 28.17 -27.54
C SER A 50 -21.73 27.68 -26.94
N MET A 51 -21.71 27.18 -25.71
CA MET A 51 -22.86 26.61 -25.02
C MET A 51 -23.70 27.65 -24.27
N ASP A 52 -23.24 28.90 -24.11
CA ASP A 52 -23.88 29.90 -23.26
C ASP A 52 -25.33 30.19 -23.66
N ALA A 53 -25.61 30.34 -24.96
CA ALA A 53 -26.97 30.58 -25.46
C ALA A 53 -27.91 29.40 -25.14
N LEU A 54 -27.40 28.17 -25.21
CA LEU A 54 -28.16 26.97 -24.88
C LEU A 54 -28.41 26.87 -23.38
N MET A 55 -27.39 27.11 -22.56
CA MET A 55 -27.50 27.08 -21.09
C MET A 55 -28.44 28.17 -20.58
N GLN A 56 -28.35 29.39 -21.13
CA GLN A 56 -29.28 30.48 -20.85
C GLN A 56 -30.71 30.12 -21.24
N PHE A 57 -30.92 29.49 -22.39
CA PHE A 57 -32.25 29.02 -22.78
C PHE A 57 -32.81 28.00 -21.79
N LEU A 58 -32.03 26.98 -21.42
CA LEU A 58 -32.44 25.96 -20.46
C LEU A 58 -32.70 26.55 -19.06
N GLN A 59 -31.97 27.61 -18.67
CA GLN A 59 -32.20 28.33 -17.42
C GLN A 59 -33.42 29.26 -17.47
N SER A 60 -33.78 29.77 -18.64
CA SER A 60 -34.89 30.70 -18.80
C SER A 60 -36.28 30.08 -18.60
N SER A 61 -37.29 30.92 -18.39
CA SER A 61 -38.71 30.53 -18.38
C SER A 61 -39.23 30.09 -19.76
N LYS A 62 -38.43 30.23 -20.83
CA LYS A 62 -38.78 29.77 -22.19
C LYS A 62 -38.62 28.26 -22.36
N ASN A 63 -37.91 27.59 -21.45
CA ASN A 63 -37.80 26.14 -21.45
C ASN A 63 -39.04 25.52 -20.81
N HIS A 64 -39.96 25.03 -21.63
CA HIS A 64 -41.21 24.44 -21.16
C HIS A 64 -40.92 23.05 -20.56
N PRO A 65 -41.38 22.72 -19.33
CA PRO A 65 -41.09 21.42 -18.72
C PRO A 65 -41.48 20.23 -19.62
N GLU A 66 -42.70 20.21 -20.16
CA GLU A 66 -43.17 19.13 -21.04
C GLU A 66 -42.42 19.02 -22.39
N ALA A 67 -41.58 19.99 -22.75
CA ALA A 67 -40.78 19.91 -23.96
C ALA A 67 -39.68 18.84 -23.87
N ALA A 68 -39.28 18.43 -22.65
CA ALA A 68 -38.21 17.46 -22.40
C ALA A 68 -36.86 17.84 -23.03
N ASN A 69 -36.60 19.14 -23.17
CA ASN A 69 -35.40 19.67 -23.81
C ASN A 69 -34.11 19.22 -23.10
N PHE A 70 -34.12 19.06 -21.77
CA PHE A 70 -32.98 18.53 -21.03
C PHE A 70 -32.61 17.08 -21.40
N GLN A 71 -33.61 16.22 -21.55
CA GLN A 71 -33.38 14.83 -21.97
C GLN A 71 -32.85 14.79 -23.40
N LYS A 72 -33.43 15.62 -24.29
CA LYS A 72 -32.93 15.77 -25.66
C LYS A 72 -31.48 16.27 -25.67
N PHE A 73 -31.16 17.24 -24.80
CA PHE A 73 -29.81 17.77 -24.64
C PHE A 73 -28.81 16.68 -24.23
N CYS A 74 -29.11 15.92 -23.17
CA CYS A 74 -28.22 14.86 -22.68
C CYS A 74 -27.98 13.78 -23.75
N ARG A 75 -29.02 13.43 -24.52
CA ARG A 75 -28.89 12.47 -25.66
C ARG A 75 -28.00 13.02 -26.77
N TRP A 76 -28.21 14.28 -27.15
CA TRP A 76 -27.40 14.96 -28.17
C TRP A 76 -25.94 15.10 -27.74
N LEU A 77 -25.72 15.47 -26.48
CA LEU A 77 -24.39 15.65 -25.91
C LEU A 77 -23.66 14.30 -25.79
N GLY A 78 -24.40 13.21 -25.52
CA GLY A 78 -23.95 11.81 -25.46
C GLY A 78 -22.74 11.45 -26.32
N PRO A 79 -22.87 11.43 -27.64
CA PRO A 79 -21.79 11.07 -28.56
C PRO A 79 -20.70 12.14 -28.75
N GLN A 80 -20.92 13.39 -28.30
CA GLN A 80 -19.99 14.49 -28.57
C GLN A 80 -18.73 14.41 -27.71
N LYS A 81 -17.61 14.99 -28.15
CA LYS A 81 -16.46 15.23 -27.27
C LYS A 81 -16.73 16.49 -26.45
N THR A 82 -16.71 16.37 -25.13
CA THR A 82 -17.02 17.48 -24.20
C THR A 82 -15.88 17.72 -23.24
N THR A 83 -15.67 18.99 -22.88
CA THR A 83 -14.77 19.38 -21.79
C THR A 83 -15.48 19.31 -20.44
N ASP A 84 -14.70 19.16 -19.36
CA ASP A 84 -15.22 19.19 -17.99
C ASP A 84 -15.95 20.50 -17.65
N ASP A 85 -15.57 21.62 -18.28
CA ASP A 85 -16.23 22.92 -18.08
C ASP A 85 -17.70 22.92 -18.54
N ILE A 86 -18.03 22.19 -19.61
CA ILE A 86 -19.40 22.06 -20.10
C ILE A 86 -20.22 21.18 -19.15
N LEU A 87 -19.62 20.09 -18.67
CA LEU A 87 -20.28 19.21 -17.70
C LEU A 87 -20.49 19.92 -16.36
N LEU A 88 -19.54 20.76 -15.95
CA LEU A 88 -19.66 21.60 -14.78
C LEU A 88 -20.79 22.64 -14.95
N ALA A 89 -20.86 23.34 -16.09
CA ALA A 89 -21.94 24.28 -16.35
C ALA A 89 -23.32 23.60 -16.35
N LEU A 90 -23.42 22.38 -16.91
CA LEU A 90 -24.65 21.60 -16.86
C LEU A 90 -24.99 21.13 -15.43
N ALA A 91 -23.98 20.82 -14.61
CA ALA A 91 -24.18 20.49 -13.19
C ALA A 91 -24.64 21.71 -12.37
N GLU A 92 -24.06 22.89 -12.61
CA GLU A 92 -24.47 24.17 -12.00
C GLU A 92 -25.92 24.48 -12.35
N LEU A 93 -26.27 24.35 -13.63
CA LEU A 93 -27.63 24.50 -14.13
C LEU A 93 -28.60 23.52 -13.44
N LEU A 94 -28.22 22.26 -13.29
CA LEU A 94 -29.02 21.25 -12.59
C LEU A 94 -29.25 21.64 -11.12
N ARG A 95 -28.18 22.02 -10.41
CA ARG A 95 -28.23 22.43 -9.01
C ARG A 95 -29.20 23.59 -8.81
N ASP A 96 -29.08 24.63 -9.64
CA ASP A 96 -29.88 25.85 -9.52
C ASP A 96 -31.36 25.54 -9.84
N LYS A 97 -31.62 24.70 -10.85
CA LYS A 97 -32.99 24.25 -11.19
C LYS A 97 -33.65 23.39 -10.13
N ILE A 98 -32.90 22.55 -9.43
CA ILE A 98 -33.41 21.77 -8.30
C ILE A 98 -33.67 22.71 -7.12
N HIS A 99 -32.78 23.67 -6.84
CA HIS A 99 -32.97 24.67 -5.80
C HIS A 99 -34.27 25.46 -5.99
N ASP A 100 -34.52 25.92 -7.22
CA ASP A 100 -35.72 26.67 -7.57
C ASP A 100 -36.99 25.80 -7.67
N SER A 101 -36.89 24.47 -7.52
CA SER A 101 -37.99 23.50 -7.69
C SER A 101 -38.70 23.58 -9.04
N VAL A 102 -37.98 24.00 -10.10
CA VAL A 102 -38.54 24.21 -11.44
C VAL A 102 -38.52 22.91 -12.27
N LEU A 103 -37.65 21.96 -11.93
CA LEU A 103 -37.42 20.78 -12.74
C LEU A 103 -38.19 19.55 -12.21
N PRO A 104 -39.01 18.88 -13.03
CA PRO A 104 -39.69 17.66 -12.63
C PRO A 104 -38.71 16.54 -12.24
N PRO A 105 -39.06 15.66 -11.28
CA PRO A 105 -38.24 14.53 -10.84
C PRO A 105 -37.64 13.69 -11.96
N GLU A 106 -38.42 13.43 -13.00
CA GLU A 106 -38.07 12.55 -14.11
C GLU A 106 -36.99 13.17 -15.00
N GLN A 107 -36.93 14.50 -15.09
CA GLN A 107 -35.98 15.20 -15.95
C GLN A 107 -34.63 15.37 -15.29
N TRP A 108 -34.63 15.76 -14.01
CA TRP A 108 -33.38 15.99 -13.32
C TRP A 108 -32.64 14.67 -13.05
N ASP A 109 -33.35 13.55 -12.86
CA ASP A 109 -32.77 12.19 -12.81
C ASP A 109 -31.97 11.85 -14.09
N VAL A 110 -32.52 12.13 -15.27
CA VAL A 110 -31.81 11.89 -16.55
C VAL A 110 -30.52 12.71 -16.64
N ILE A 111 -30.57 13.98 -16.26
CA ILE A 111 -29.40 14.88 -16.29
C ILE A 111 -28.36 14.42 -15.27
N TRP A 112 -28.79 14.11 -14.05
CA TRP A 112 -27.93 13.66 -12.98
C TRP A 112 -27.20 12.37 -13.39
N ARG A 113 -27.92 11.38 -13.93
CA ARG A 113 -27.32 10.13 -14.44
C ARG A 113 -26.30 10.39 -15.54
N PHE A 114 -26.66 11.23 -16.50
CA PHE A 114 -25.74 11.62 -17.57
C PHE A 114 -24.45 12.24 -16.99
N LEU A 115 -24.58 13.18 -16.05
CA LEU A 115 -23.44 13.87 -15.44
C LEU A 115 -22.59 12.94 -14.57
N VAL A 116 -23.19 12.03 -13.80
CA VAL A 116 -22.42 11.08 -12.98
C VAL A 116 -21.65 10.07 -13.81
N PHE A 117 -22.23 9.59 -14.92
CA PHE A 117 -21.56 8.59 -15.75
C PHE A 117 -20.56 9.19 -16.72
N ARG A 118 -20.65 10.49 -17.00
CA ARG A 118 -19.77 11.18 -17.94
C ARG A 118 -18.75 12.09 -17.27
N GLY A 119 -19.12 12.76 -16.18
CA GLY A 119 -18.27 13.70 -15.45
C GLY A 119 -17.13 12.97 -14.75
N GLU A 120 -15.90 13.36 -15.07
CA GLU A 120 -14.69 12.77 -14.47
C GLU A 120 -14.09 13.68 -13.39
N GLY A 121 -14.37 14.98 -13.45
CA GLY A 121 -13.81 15.95 -12.51
C GLY A 121 -14.49 15.98 -11.12
N ASP A 122 -13.65 16.11 -10.07
CA ASP A 122 -14.08 16.33 -8.67
C ASP A 122 -15.03 17.53 -8.52
N ARG A 123 -14.87 18.56 -9.36
CA ARG A 123 -15.73 19.76 -9.36
C ARG A 123 -17.18 19.42 -9.75
N VAL A 124 -17.36 18.58 -10.76
CA VAL A 124 -18.70 18.14 -11.18
C VAL A 124 -19.35 17.33 -10.05
N GLN A 125 -18.59 16.45 -9.41
CA GLN A 125 -19.11 15.66 -8.28
C GLN A 125 -19.54 16.55 -7.10
N SER A 126 -18.76 17.59 -6.78
CA SER A 126 -19.08 18.57 -5.74
C SER A 126 -20.41 19.27 -6.02
N VAL A 127 -20.59 19.78 -7.25
CA VAL A 127 -21.83 20.50 -7.62
C VAL A 127 -23.02 19.55 -7.64
N LEU A 128 -22.85 18.30 -8.07
CA LEU A 128 -23.90 17.29 -7.98
C LEU A 128 -24.24 16.90 -6.53
N GLY A 129 -23.27 16.96 -5.62
CA GLY A 129 -23.50 16.79 -4.19
C GLY A 129 -24.34 17.94 -3.60
N GLU A 130 -24.07 19.18 -4.01
CA GLU A 130 -24.91 20.35 -3.66
C GLU A 130 -26.32 20.24 -4.26
N ALA A 131 -26.41 19.80 -5.52
CA ALA A 131 -27.69 19.55 -6.18
C ALA A 131 -28.51 18.50 -5.42
N TRP A 132 -27.84 17.46 -4.90
CA TRP A 132 -28.47 16.46 -4.05
C TRP A 132 -29.01 17.06 -2.74
N ASP A 133 -28.23 17.93 -2.08
CA ASP A 133 -28.64 18.60 -0.84
C ASP A 133 -29.89 19.48 -1.02
N ASN A 134 -30.11 20.01 -2.24
CA ASN A 134 -31.28 20.80 -2.58
C ASN A 134 -32.55 19.96 -2.85
N ILE A 135 -32.46 18.63 -2.90
CA ILE A 135 -33.62 17.75 -3.04
C ILE A 135 -34.38 17.76 -1.71
N GLY A 136 -35.33 18.68 -1.53
CA GLY A 136 -36.04 18.87 -0.26
C GLY A 136 -36.95 17.71 0.18
N SER A 137 -37.10 16.64 -0.62
CA SER A 137 -38.01 15.51 -0.35
C SER A 137 -37.27 14.19 -0.25
N GLU A 138 -37.42 13.50 0.89
CA GLU A 138 -36.89 12.15 1.10
C GLU A 138 -37.44 11.15 0.06
N HIS A 139 -38.69 11.30 -0.36
CA HIS A 139 -39.29 10.46 -1.41
C HIS A 139 -38.65 10.67 -2.79
N ALA A 140 -38.24 11.90 -3.11
CA ALA A 140 -37.51 12.17 -4.34
C ALA A 140 -36.09 11.59 -4.31
N MET A 141 -35.41 11.68 -3.16
CA MET A 141 -34.13 11.01 -2.95
C MET A 141 -34.26 9.49 -3.05
N ASP A 142 -35.31 8.91 -2.46
CA ASP A 142 -35.56 7.46 -2.49
C ASP A 142 -35.74 6.93 -3.92
N ARG A 143 -36.53 7.63 -4.75
CA ARG A 143 -36.72 7.25 -6.16
C ARG A 143 -35.42 7.35 -6.94
N LEU A 144 -34.63 8.40 -6.70
CA LEU A 144 -33.33 8.52 -7.34
C LEU A 144 -32.40 7.38 -6.91
N LEU A 145 -32.39 7.02 -5.62
CA LEU A 145 -31.59 5.90 -5.13
C LEU A 145 -31.97 4.59 -5.82
N ASP A 146 -33.26 4.31 -6.04
CA ASP A 146 -33.68 3.12 -6.78
C ASP A 146 -33.10 3.08 -8.19
N HIS A 147 -33.16 4.20 -8.91
CA HIS A 147 -32.58 4.30 -10.24
C HIS A 147 -31.05 4.14 -10.20
N ILE A 148 -30.37 4.85 -9.30
CA ILE A 148 -28.92 4.74 -9.10
C ILE A 148 -28.52 3.29 -8.86
N LEU A 149 -29.20 2.62 -7.92
CA LEU A 149 -28.88 1.26 -7.51
C LEU A 149 -29.15 0.23 -8.61
N ALA A 150 -30.10 0.48 -9.50
CA ALA A 150 -30.31 -0.33 -10.70
C ALA A 150 -29.10 -0.32 -11.66
N TYR A 151 -28.30 0.75 -11.67
CA TYR A 151 -27.11 0.89 -12.54
C TYR A 151 -25.78 0.51 -11.86
N THR A 152 -25.73 0.53 -10.53
CA THR A 152 -24.49 0.18 -9.78
C THR A 152 -24.04 -1.27 -9.96
N THR A 153 -24.91 -2.16 -10.42
CA THR A 153 -24.57 -3.57 -10.66
C THR A 153 -23.65 -3.78 -11.86
N ASP A 154 -23.61 -2.81 -12.79
CA ASP A 154 -23.03 -3.05 -14.12
C ASP A 154 -21.56 -2.65 -14.21
N SER A 155 -21.06 -1.80 -13.30
CA SER A 155 -19.68 -1.31 -13.34
C SER A 155 -19.20 -0.75 -11.99
N PRO A 156 -18.02 -1.19 -11.49
CA PRO A 156 -17.38 -0.63 -10.31
C PRO A 156 -17.08 0.88 -10.43
N ASP A 157 -16.70 1.35 -11.62
CA ASP A 157 -16.34 2.75 -11.86
C ASP A 157 -17.55 3.68 -11.71
N LYS A 158 -18.70 3.26 -12.25
CA LYS A 158 -19.98 3.97 -12.09
C LYS A 158 -20.33 4.11 -10.61
N THR A 159 -20.16 3.01 -9.87
CA THR A 159 -20.44 2.99 -8.43
C THR A 159 -19.50 3.90 -7.66
N HIS A 160 -18.22 3.94 -8.03
CA HIS A 160 -17.26 4.87 -7.44
C HIS A 160 -17.68 6.33 -7.65
N ARG A 161 -18.10 6.71 -8.86
CA ARG A 161 -18.57 8.08 -9.17
C ARG A 161 -19.81 8.44 -8.37
N ILE A 162 -20.80 7.54 -8.29
CA ILE A 162 -22.01 7.72 -7.48
C ILE A 162 -21.65 7.96 -6.01
N LEU A 163 -20.81 7.11 -5.42
CA LEU A 163 -20.39 7.28 -4.02
C LEU A 163 -19.58 8.55 -3.82
N GLY A 164 -18.79 8.95 -4.81
CA GLY A 164 -18.11 10.25 -4.88
C GLY A 164 -19.11 11.38 -4.67
N VAL A 165 -20.12 11.49 -5.53
CA VAL A 165 -21.19 12.51 -5.43
C VAL A 165 -21.90 12.48 -4.08
N LEU A 166 -22.34 11.30 -3.62
CA LEU A 166 -23.04 11.16 -2.34
C LEU A 166 -22.14 11.53 -1.15
N SER A 167 -20.83 11.41 -1.28
CA SER A 167 -19.89 11.81 -0.24
C SER A 167 -19.58 13.31 -0.23
N GLU A 168 -19.83 14.02 -1.33
CA GLU A 168 -19.77 15.50 -1.40
C GLU A 168 -21.05 16.16 -0.86
N SER A 169 -22.19 15.46 -0.89
CA SER A 169 -23.43 15.93 -0.27
C SER A 169 -23.27 16.12 1.25
N ARG A 170 -23.61 17.31 1.75
CA ARG A 170 -23.60 17.65 3.19
C ARG A 170 -24.67 16.87 3.93
N PHE A 171 -25.84 16.71 3.31
CA PHE A 171 -26.91 15.90 3.85
C PHE A 171 -26.43 14.46 4.05
N MET A 172 -26.00 13.78 2.99
CA MET A 172 -25.59 12.37 3.04
C MET A 172 -24.35 12.13 3.92
N SER A 173 -23.40 13.07 3.97
CA SER A 173 -22.22 12.96 4.83
C SER A 173 -22.53 13.14 6.33
N SER A 174 -23.56 13.92 6.66
CA SER A 174 -24.05 14.13 8.03
C SER A 174 -24.84 12.94 8.58
N LEU A 175 -25.52 12.19 7.71
CA LEU A 175 -26.35 11.05 8.12
C LEU A 175 -25.52 9.93 8.77
N PRO A 176 -26.05 9.28 9.82
CA PRO A 176 -25.51 8.01 10.33
C PRO A 176 -25.43 6.95 9.23
N ARG A 177 -24.45 6.04 9.29
CA ARG A 177 -24.35 4.95 8.31
C ARG A 177 -25.43 3.88 8.46
N THR A 178 -26.20 3.97 9.54
CA THR A 178 -27.41 3.19 9.81
C THR A 178 -28.69 3.84 9.28
N HIS A 179 -28.62 5.07 8.74
CA HIS A 179 -29.78 5.75 8.17
C HIS A 179 -30.39 4.94 7.00
N PRO A 180 -31.72 4.91 6.82
CA PRO A 180 -32.40 4.14 5.76
C PRO A 180 -31.80 4.33 4.36
N LEU A 181 -31.47 5.56 3.98
CA LEU A 181 -30.81 5.86 2.69
C LEU A 181 -29.45 5.15 2.54
N TRP A 182 -28.56 5.24 3.53
CA TRP A 182 -27.29 4.51 3.51
C TRP A 182 -27.48 3.00 3.60
N HIS A 183 -28.51 2.57 4.34
CA HIS A 183 -28.85 1.16 4.45
C HIS A 183 -29.17 0.55 3.09
N ARG A 184 -30.03 1.19 2.30
CA ARG A 184 -30.36 0.73 0.94
C ARG A 184 -29.12 0.66 0.06
N ILE A 185 -28.28 1.70 0.08
CA ILE A 185 -27.05 1.75 -0.70
C ILE A 185 -26.10 0.63 -0.30
N TYR A 186 -25.69 0.55 0.97
CA TYR A 186 -24.69 -0.43 1.39
C TYR A 186 -25.21 -1.86 1.36
N THR A 187 -26.50 -2.11 1.59
CA THR A 187 -27.09 -3.44 1.38
C THR A 187 -26.92 -3.87 -0.07
N ARG A 188 -27.24 -3.02 -1.05
CA ARG A 188 -27.07 -3.37 -2.48
C ARG A 188 -25.60 -3.52 -2.87
N LEU A 189 -24.73 -2.63 -2.39
CA LEU A 189 -23.31 -2.63 -2.71
C LEU A 189 -22.56 -3.81 -2.11
N SER A 190 -22.86 -4.14 -0.85
CA SER A 190 -22.24 -5.27 -0.18
C SER A 190 -22.55 -6.56 -0.94
N LEU A 191 -23.74 -6.77 -1.48
CA LEU A 191 -24.07 -7.99 -2.23
C LEU A 191 -23.23 -8.23 -3.49
N ASN A 192 -22.81 -7.16 -4.18
CA ASN A 192 -22.27 -7.28 -5.54
C ASN A 192 -20.78 -6.96 -5.67
N LEU A 193 -20.17 -6.29 -4.68
CA LEU A 193 -18.83 -5.72 -4.84
C LEU A 193 -17.93 -5.97 -3.63
N ASN A 194 -16.63 -6.09 -3.90
CA ASN A 194 -15.61 -6.24 -2.86
C ASN A 194 -15.34 -4.90 -2.15
N LEU A 195 -14.79 -4.93 -0.93
CA LEU A 195 -14.50 -3.70 -0.18
C LEU A 195 -13.50 -2.78 -0.89
N LEU A 196 -12.56 -3.36 -1.65
CA LEU A 196 -11.49 -2.61 -2.30
C LEU A 196 -12.01 -1.71 -3.44
N SER A 197 -13.08 -2.11 -4.13
CA SER A 197 -13.79 -1.29 -5.13
C SER A 197 -14.30 0.03 -4.56
N PHE A 198 -14.43 0.13 -3.24
CA PHE A 198 -14.91 1.32 -2.54
C PHE A 198 -13.81 2.09 -1.80
N ALA A 199 -12.54 1.85 -2.13
CA ALA A 199 -11.40 2.49 -1.49
C ALA A 199 -11.54 4.03 -1.44
N GLY A 200 -11.88 4.67 -2.55
CA GLY A 200 -12.05 6.14 -2.60
C GLY A 200 -13.07 6.67 -1.59
N HIS A 201 -14.24 6.02 -1.52
CA HIS A 201 -15.30 6.34 -0.58
C HIS A 201 -14.88 6.09 0.88
N PHE A 202 -14.34 4.91 1.19
CA PHE A 202 -13.94 4.57 2.56
C PHE A 202 -12.74 5.35 3.07
N LYS A 203 -11.91 5.91 2.20
CA LYS A 203 -10.83 6.84 2.58
C LYS A 203 -11.36 8.03 3.38
N ARG A 204 -12.56 8.51 3.06
CA ARG A 204 -13.22 9.67 3.70
C ARG A 204 -13.85 9.33 5.04
N LEU A 205 -14.13 8.06 5.32
CA LEU A 205 -14.68 7.64 6.61
C LEU A 205 -13.57 7.57 7.67
N ASN A 206 -13.86 7.98 8.91
CA ASN A 206 -12.97 7.64 10.02
C ASN A 206 -13.12 6.14 10.39
N GLY A 207 -12.19 5.60 11.19
CA GLY A 207 -12.23 4.18 11.56
C GLY A 207 -13.50 3.72 12.29
N PHE A 208 -14.24 4.61 12.95
CA PHE A 208 -15.51 4.27 13.62
C PHE A 208 -16.64 4.11 12.60
N LYS A 209 -16.86 5.11 11.74
CA LYS A 209 -17.87 5.07 10.68
C LYS A 209 -17.60 3.91 9.71
N LEU A 210 -16.33 3.62 9.45
CA LEU A 210 -15.94 2.44 8.67
C LEU A 210 -16.31 1.13 9.40
N ALA A 211 -15.94 0.99 10.67
CA ALA A 211 -16.29 -0.21 11.44
C ALA A 211 -17.81 -0.44 11.53
N GLU A 212 -18.58 0.63 11.71
CA GLU A 212 -20.04 0.59 11.73
C GLU A 212 -20.61 0.13 10.38
N ALA A 213 -20.17 0.72 9.27
CA ALA A 213 -20.59 0.28 7.94
C ALA A 213 -20.23 -1.19 7.68
N LEU A 214 -19.02 -1.62 8.04
CA LEU A 214 -18.62 -3.01 7.86
C LEU A 214 -19.46 -3.97 8.71
N LEU A 215 -19.80 -3.61 9.94
CA LEU A 215 -20.63 -4.40 10.83
C LEU A 215 -22.05 -4.60 10.27
N HIS A 216 -22.66 -3.51 9.82
CA HIS A 216 -24.06 -3.52 9.41
C HIS A 216 -24.28 -4.16 8.04
N TYR A 217 -23.29 -4.16 7.14
CA TYR A 217 -23.50 -4.54 5.74
C TYR A 217 -22.59 -5.67 5.25
N TRP A 218 -21.29 -5.60 5.53
CA TRP A 218 -20.33 -6.61 5.04
C TRP A 218 -20.24 -7.84 5.94
N ALA A 219 -20.33 -7.67 7.25
CA ALA A 219 -20.28 -8.80 8.18
C ALA A 219 -21.49 -9.75 7.99
N LEU A 220 -22.68 -9.20 7.73
CA LEU A 220 -23.88 -9.99 7.43
C LEU A 220 -23.72 -10.80 6.15
N ARG A 221 -23.27 -10.16 5.06
CA ARG A 221 -22.99 -10.86 3.80
C ARG A 221 -22.02 -12.01 3.97
N MET A 222 -20.95 -11.80 4.73
CA MET A 222 -19.93 -12.83 4.96
C MET A 222 -20.43 -13.96 5.86
N ALA A 223 -21.38 -13.69 6.75
CA ALA A 223 -22.07 -14.73 7.51
C ALA A 223 -22.97 -15.58 6.62
N ASP A 224 -23.65 -14.99 5.63
CA ASP A 224 -24.48 -15.74 4.68
C ASP A 224 -23.66 -16.48 3.60
N ALA A 225 -22.35 -16.23 3.51
CA ALA A 225 -21.45 -16.89 2.57
C ALA A 225 -21.07 -18.33 2.98
N ASP A 226 -21.84 -18.95 3.89
CA ASP A 226 -21.75 -20.31 4.48
C ASP A 226 -21.47 -21.49 3.51
N LYS A 227 -21.35 -21.24 2.20
CA LYS A 227 -21.07 -22.24 1.17
C LYS A 227 -19.65 -22.24 0.62
N ILE A 228 -18.79 -21.29 1.01
CA ILE A 228 -17.40 -21.26 0.53
C ILE A 228 -16.51 -21.90 1.60
N PRO A 229 -16.00 -23.13 1.42
CA PRO A 229 -14.99 -23.67 2.33
C PRO A 229 -13.78 -22.74 2.32
N GLU A 230 -13.57 -22.02 3.43
CA GLU A 230 -12.44 -21.13 3.59
C GLU A 230 -11.19 -22.00 3.79
N MET A 231 -10.47 -22.27 2.69
CA MET A 231 -9.17 -22.94 2.76
C MET A 231 -8.15 -21.94 3.31
N LEU A 232 -8.12 -21.78 4.63
CA LEU A 232 -7.15 -20.96 5.31
C LEU A 232 -5.86 -21.76 5.52
N ASP A 233 -4.85 -21.37 4.75
CA ASP A 233 -3.50 -21.89 4.88
C ASP A 233 -2.81 -21.24 6.08
N PHE A 234 -2.88 -21.93 7.24
CA PHE A 234 -2.12 -21.59 8.43
C PHE A 234 -0.70 -22.21 8.42
N GLY A 235 -0.19 -22.59 7.25
CA GLY A 235 1.13 -23.18 7.06
C GLY A 235 1.09 -24.71 6.98
N ASN A 236 0.71 -25.38 8.08
CA ASN A 236 0.76 -26.85 8.19
C ASN A 236 -0.60 -27.50 8.45
N GLU A 237 -1.62 -26.69 8.77
CA GLU A 237 -2.97 -27.17 9.03
C GLU A 237 -3.92 -26.49 8.05
N HIS A 238 -4.50 -27.28 7.16
CA HIS A 238 -5.70 -26.90 6.44
C HIS A 238 -6.86 -27.06 7.40
N ILE A 239 -7.19 -26.00 8.13
CA ILE A 239 -8.34 -26.03 9.02
C ILE A 239 -9.57 -25.68 8.19
N TYR A 240 -10.33 -26.70 7.83
CA TYR A 240 -11.67 -26.53 7.30
C TYR A 240 -12.60 -26.16 8.46
N HIS A 241 -12.83 -24.87 8.65
CA HIS A 241 -13.87 -24.41 9.55
C HIS A 241 -15.22 -24.51 8.83
N TYR A 242 -15.94 -25.60 9.06
CA TYR A 242 -17.37 -25.64 8.79
C TYR A 242 -18.05 -24.84 9.90
N ALA A 243 -18.65 -23.69 9.54
CA ALA A 243 -19.45 -22.93 10.49
C ALA A 243 -20.65 -23.82 10.90
N SER A 244 -20.61 -24.35 12.13
CA SER A 244 -21.77 -25.00 12.73
C SER A 244 -22.79 -23.90 13.04
N SER A 245 -23.78 -23.74 12.15
CA SER A 245 -24.87 -22.78 12.29
C SER A 245 -25.62 -23.06 13.61
N PRO A 246 -25.77 -22.03 14.45
CA PRO A 246 -27.01 -21.28 14.42
C PRO A 246 -26.72 -19.78 14.31
N ARG A 247 -27.36 -19.12 13.34
CA ARG A 247 -27.34 -17.67 13.13
C ARG A 247 -27.50 -16.93 14.46
N LYS A 248 -26.38 -16.46 15.05
CA LYS A 248 -26.44 -15.64 16.25
C LYS A 248 -27.12 -14.32 15.92
N ASP A 249 -27.94 -13.85 16.84
CA ASP A 249 -28.70 -12.62 16.68
C ASP A 249 -27.74 -11.44 16.44
N ILE A 250 -27.73 -10.93 15.20
CA ILE A 250 -26.90 -9.78 14.80
C ILE A 250 -27.16 -8.56 15.71
N LYS A 251 -28.35 -8.44 16.29
CA LYS A 251 -28.67 -7.36 17.22
C LYS A 251 -27.79 -7.44 18.47
N LEU A 252 -27.47 -8.63 18.96
CA LEU A 252 -26.53 -8.83 20.08
C LEU A 252 -25.12 -8.40 19.71
N VAL A 253 -24.66 -8.76 18.50
CA VAL A 253 -23.34 -8.36 17.96
C VAL A 253 -23.25 -6.84 17.89
N ILE A 254 -24.26 -6.19 17.32
CA ILE A 254 -24.34 -4.72 17.18
C ILE A 254 -24.33 -4.06 18.57
N ARG A 255 -25.15 -4.55 19.50
CA ARG A 255 -25.21 -4.04 20.88
C ARG A 255 -23.84 -4.14 21.57
N ASP A 256 -23.19 -5.29 21.48
CA ASP A 256 -21.91 -5.53 22.15
C ASP A 256 -20.78 -4.71 21.50
N PHE A 257 -20.83 -4.50 20.19
CA PHE A 257 -19.94 -3.58 19.48
C PHE A 257 -20.08 -2.15 20.01
N TYR A 258 -21.29 -1.59 20.06
CA TYR A 258 -21.49 -0.23 20.58
C TYR A 258 -21.10 -0.11 22.06
N LYS A 259 -21.35 -1.15 22.88
CA LYS A 259 -20.87 -1.21 24.27
C LYS A 259 -19.35 -1.10 24.34
N LEU A 260 -18.61 -1.81 23.48
CA LEU A 260 -17.16 -1.70 23.39
C LEU A 260 -16.69 -0.34 22.87
N GLN A 261 -17.42 0.28 21.93
CA GLN A 261 -17.07 1.60 21.42
C GLN A 261 -17.28 2.71 22.46
N ALA A 262 -18.36 2.67 23.24
CA ALA A 262 -18.62 3.61 24.33
C ALA A 262 -17.46 3.62 25.35
N ASN A 263 -16.95 2.44 25.69
CA ASN A 263 -15.79 2.28 26.57
C ASN A 263 -14.48 2.89 26.01
N ILE A 264 -14.37 3.01 24.68
CA ILE A 264 -13.22 3.65 24.01
C ILE A 264 -13.42 5.16 23.90
N ALA A 265 -14.64 5.60 23.60
CA ALA A 265 -14.98 7.02 23.48
C ALA A 265 -14.61 7.78 24.76
N ALA A 266 -14.86 7.18 25.93
CA ALA A 266 -14.48 7.71 27.23
C ALA A 266 -12.96 7.91 27.44
N LYS A 267 -12.11 7.33 26.58
CA LYS A 267 -10.65 7.29 26.78
C LYS A 267 -9.90 8.03 25.67
N THR A 268 -9.26 9.17 25.95
CA THR A 268 -8.45 9.97 25.00
C THR A 268 -7.08 9.34 24.77
N PHE A 269 -6.97 8.39 23.84
CA PHE A 269 -5.68 7.79 23.47
C PHE A 269 -5.43 7.73 21.97
N PRO A 270 -4.17 7.81 21.53
CA PRO A 270 -3.82 7.67 20.12
C PRO A 270 -4.23 6.30 19.55
N GLY A 271 -4.88 6.34 18.38
CA GLY A 271 -5.29 5.14 17.65
C GLY A 271 -6.63 4.54 18.06
N ARG A 272 -7.58 5.36 18.54
CA ARG A 272 -8.99 4.99 18.73
C ARG A 272 -9.58 4.33 17.48
N GLU A 273 -9.39 4.94 16.32
CA GLU A 273 -9.90 4.43 15.03
C GLU A 273 -9.42 3.02 14.71
N ALA A 274 -8.11 2.77 14.84
CA ALA A 274 -7.56 1.44 14.63
C ALA A 274 -8.08 0.43 15.67
N ARG A 275 -8.48 0.87 16.87
CA ARG A 275 -9.11 0.00 17.88
C ARG A 275 -10.58 -0.28 17.53
N ALA A 276 -11.31 0.68 16.97
CA ALA A 276 -12.69 0.48 16.53
C ALA A 276 -12.78 -0.65 15.49
N LEU A 277 -11.88 -0.63 14.49
CA LEU A 277 -11.76 -1.67 13.46
C LEU A 277 -11.38 -3.05 14.02
N VAL A 278 -10.48 -3.10 15.01
CA VAL A 278 -10.11 -4.37 15.65
C VAL A 278 -11.25 -4.89 16.53
N ASN A 279 -11.95 -4.00 17.23
CA ASN A 279 -13.09 -4.37 18.07
C ASN A 279 -14.24 -4.95 17.25
N LEU A 280 -14.48 -4.44 16.03
CA LEU A 280 -15.40 -5.08 15.09
C LEU A 280 -15.08 -6.57 14.93
N LEU A 281 -13.85 -6.89 14.56
CA LEU A 281 -13.43 -8.27 14.34
C LEU A 281 -13.49 -9.10 15.62
N VAL A 282 -13.13 -8.53 16.78
CA VAL A 282 -13.23 -9.20 18.08
C VAL A 282 -14.67 -9.56 18.41
N VAL A 283 -15.62 -8.64 18.22
CA VAL A 283 -17.04 -8.89 18.52
C VAL A 283 -17.62 -9.93 17.57
N LEU A 284 -17.28 -9.85 16.28
CA LEU A 284 -17.67 -10.88 15.31
C LEU A 284 -17.15 -12.25 15.75
N GLN A 285 -15.87 -12.36 16.10
CA GLN A 285 -15.28 -13.60 16.58
C GLN A 285 -15.92 -14.13 17.89
N GLN A 286 -16.25 -13.24 18.84
CA GLN A 286 -16.93 -13.62 20.10
C GLN A 286 -18.32 -14.20 19.85
N HIS A 287 -18.96 -13.75 18.77
CA HIS A 287 -20.25 -14.23 18.32
C HIS A 287 -20.14 -15.31 17.23
N ASP A 288 -18.98 -15.96 17.08
CA ASP A 288 -18.69 -17.01 16.09
C ASP A 288 -19.01 -16.62 14.63
N PHE A 289 -18.95 -15.33 14.29
CA PHE A 289 -19.04 -14.88 12.90
C PHE A 289 -17.71 -15.13 12.18
N PRO A 290 -17.74 -15.63 10.92
CA PRO A 290 -16.53 -15.80 10.11
C PRO A 290 -15.90 -14.44 9.81
N CYS A 291 -14.88 -14.07 10.57
CA CYS A 291 -14.25 -12.75 10.47
C CYS A 291 -12.91 -12.74 9.71
N THR A 292 -12.42 -13.90 9.25
CA THR A 292 -11.11 -14.02 8.60
C THR A 292 -11.10 -13.34 7.22
N LEU A 293 -12.09 -13.63 6.38
CA LEU A 293 -12.27 -12.94 5.09
C LEU A 293 -12.45 -11.42 5.29
N LEU A 294 -13.27 -11.01 6.25
CA LEU A 294 -13.45 -9.58 6.55
C LEU A 294 -12.15 -8.92 6.99
N ALA A 295 -11.38 -9.58 7.85
CA ALA A 295 -10.08 -9.12 8.29
C ALA A 295 -9.10 -8.95 7.12
N HIS A 296 -9.13 -9.88 6.15
CA HIS A 296 -8.32 -9.82 4.93
C HIS A 296 -8.72 -8.64 4.05
N GLU A 297 -10.00 -8.54 3.66
CA GLU A 297 -10.50 -7.45 2.82
C GLU A 297 -10.31 -6.08 3.50
N LEU A 298 -10.54 -5.99 4.81
CA LEU A 298 -10.30 -4.78 5.58
C LEU A 298 -8.82 -4.37 5.50
N LEU A 299 -7.88 -5.29 5.67
CA LEU A 299 -6.46 -4.94 5.59
C LEU A 299 -6.05 -4.53 4.18
N GLN A 300 -6.57 -5.18 3.13
CA GLN A 300 -6.36 -4.77 1.74
C GLN A 300 -6.88 -3.35 1.48
N LEU A 301 -8.11 -3.08 1.92
CA LEU A 301 -8.70 -1.74 1.86
C LEU A 301 -7.82 -0.71 2.57
N LEU A 302 -7.38 -1.01 3.80
CA LEU A 302 -6.53 -0.09 4.56
C LEU A 302 -5.16 0.13 3.90
N MET A 303 -4.58 -0.90 3.27
CA MET A 303 -3.33 -0.78 2.50
C MET A 303 -3.49 0.14 1.28
N ALA A 304 -4.69 0.21 0.69
CA ALA A 304 -4.98 1.12 -0.41
C ALA A 304 -5.21 2.58 0.04
N ILE A 305 -5.81 2.79 1.23
CA ILE A 305 -6.32 4.12 1.62
C ILE A 305 -5.58 4.78 2.80
N ARG A 306 -4.74 4.06 3.55
CA ARG A 306 -4.10 4.55 4.79
C ARG A 306 -2.58 4.47 4.75
N THR A 307 -1.96 5.19 5.69
CA THR A 307 -0.52 5.19 5.90
C THR A 307 0.00 3.87 6.50
N GLY A 308 1.27 3.56 6.24
CA GLY A 308 1.95 2.38 6.81
C GLY A 308 1.88 2.26 8.32
N ALA A 309 1.90 3.40 9.03
CA ALA A 309 1.77 3.45 10.48
C ALA A 309 0.38 3.00 10.96
N PHE A 310 -0.67 3.41 10.25
CA PHE A 310 -2.04 3.06 10.60
C PHE A 310 -2.33 1.59 10.32
N VAL A 311 -1.99 1.11 9.12
CA VAL A 311 -2.18 -0.30 8.72
C VAL A 311 -1.49 -1.24 9.70
N TRP A 312 -0.20 -0.98 10.00
CA TRP A 312 0.55 -1.80 10.95
C TRP A 312 -0.03 -1.74 12.37
N ARG A 313 -0.61 -0.61 12.79
CA ARG A 313 -1.26 -0.49 14.10
C ARG A 313 -2.55 -1.32 14.18
N VAL A 314 -3.33 -1.38 13.12
CA VAL A 314 -4.50 -2.29 13.03
C VAL A 314 -4.02 -3.74 13.06
N PHE A 315 -3.11 -4.09 12.17
CA PHE A 315 -2.54 -5.44 12.05
C PHE A 315 -1.91 -5.97 13.34
N SER A 316 -1.06 -5.16 13.99
CA SER A 316 -0.42 -5.52 15.27
C SER A 316 -1.43 -5.75 16.39
N ARG A 317 -2.54 -5.01 16.40
CA ARG A 317 -3.61 -5.17 17.38
C ARG A 317 -4.49 -6.37 17.11
N MET A 318 -4.75 -6.71 15.85
CA MET A 318 -5.44 -7.95 15.49
C MET A 318 -4.67 -9.15 16.07
N ARG A 319 -3.35 -9.20 15.83
CA ARG A 319 -2.46 -10.24 16.37
C ARG A 319 -2.39 -10.29 17.90
N GLY A 320 -2.55 -9.16 18.57
CA GLY A 320 -2.51 -9.08 20.04
C GLY A 320 -3.80 -9.57 20.73
N ARG A 321 -4.88 -9.84 19.99
CA ARG A 321 -6.14 -10.31 20.54
C ARG A 321 -6.24 -11.83 20.42
N THR A 322 -6.41 -12.48 21.57
CA THR A 322 -6.71 -13.91 21.66
C THR A 322 -7.97 -14.22 20.84
N GLY A 323 -7.83 -15.07 19.82
CA GLY A 323 -8.95 -15.51 18.97
C GLY A 323 -8.90 -15.05 17.51
N LEU A 324 -8.32 -13.87 17.22
CA LEU A 324 -8.15 -13.43 15.82
C LEU A 324 -6.97 -14.16 15.18
N LYS A 325 -7.22 -15.31 14.56
CA LYS A 325 -6.21 -16.07 13.82
C LYS A 325 -5.86 -15.32 12.53
N VAL A 326 -4.78 -14.54 12.55
CA VAL A 326 -4.29 -13.84 11.35
C VAL A 326 -3.51 -14.83 10.47
N PRO A 327 -3.91 -15.07 9.21
CA PRO A 327 -3.22 -16.01 8.33
C PRO A 327 -1.79 -15.55 7.99
N ALA A 328 -0.89 -16.51 7.78
CA ALA A 328 0.51 -16.24 7.43
C ALA A 328 0.62 -15.45 6.12
N ARG A 329 -0.18 -15.81 5.11
CA ARG A 329 -0.25 -15.12 3.81
C ARG A 329 -0.57 -13.63 3.96
N LEU A 330 -1.46 -13.28 4.90
CA LEU A 330 -1.79 -11.88 5.15
C LEU A 330 -0.62 -11.12 5.78
N ALA A 331 0.15 -11.76 6.68
CA ALA A 331 1.39 -11.19 7.20
C ALA A 331 2.42 -10.98 6.09
N GLU A 332 2.55 -11.90 5.13
CA GLU A 332 3.40 -11.76 3.94
C GLU A 332 2.97 -10.57 3.08
N THR A 333 1.69 -10.43 2.79
CA THR A 333 1.16 -9.28 2.03
C THR A 333 1.49 -7.96 2.73
N VAL A 334 1.31 -7.89 4.05
CA VAL A 334 1.65 -6.69 4.84
C VAL A 334 3.15 -6.40 4.80
N ILE A 335 4.01 -7.42 4.88
CA ILE A 335 5.47 -7.23 4.75
C ILE A 335 5.80 -6.69 3.36
N LYS A 336 5.31 -7.34 2.29
CA LYS A 336 5.54 -6.91 0.90
C LYS A 336 5.06 -5.48 0.69
N TRP A 337 3.86 -5.13 1.13
CA TRP A 337 3.31 -3.78 1.00
C TRP A 337 4.14 -2.73 1.78
N LEU A 338 4.58 -3.05 3.00
CA LEU A 338 5.47 -2.17 3.78
C LEU A 338 6.83 -1.96 3.09
N LEU A 339 7.31 -2.94 2.33
CA LEU A 339 8.53 -2.83 1.52
C LEU A 339 8.26 -2.11 0.20
N SER A 340 7.10 -2.25 -0.43
CA SER A 340 6.81 -1.61 -1.73
C SER A 340 6.42 -0.14 -1.63
N SER A 341 5.97 0.34 -0.46
CA SER A 341 5.55 1.73 -0.31
C SER A 341 6.67 2.70 -0.74
N PRO A 342 6.42 3.76 -1.52
CA PRO A 342 7.46 4.75 -1.85
C PRO A 342 8.02 5.44 -0.59
N THR A 343 7.24 5.44 0.51
CA THR A 343 7.69 5.88 1.84
C THR A 343 8.54 4.85 2.59
N SER A 344 8.70 3.63 2.05
CA SER A 344 9.44 2.48 2.64
C SER A 344 10.94 2.66 2.74
N ILE A 345 11.50 3.73 2.14
CA ILE A 345 12.86 4.20 2.45
C ILE A 345 12.94 4.63 3.94
N GLY A 346 11.79 4.89 4.57
CA GLY A 346 11.64 5.12 5.99
C GLY A 346 12.11 3.96 6.85
N ARG A 347 13.10 4.23 7.71
CA ARG A 347 13.59 3.33 8.78
C ARG A 347 12.49 2.75 9.68
N LYS A 348 11.29 3.35 9.73
CA LYS A 348 10.17 2.92 10.57
C LYS A 348 9.38 1.78 9.92
N GLU A 349 9.09 1.89 8.62
CA GLU A 349 8.34 0.93 7.81
C GLU A 349 9.09 -0.40 7.74
N LEU A 350 10.40 -0.33 7.52
CA LEU A 350 11.26 -1.50 7.54
C LEU A 350 11.34 -2.16 8.93
N GLY A 351 11.39 -1.35 9.98
CA GLY A 351 11.30 -1.84 11.36
C GLY A 351 9.97 -2.53 11.67
N ARG A 352 8.86 -2.07 11.07
CA ARG A 352 7.54 -2.69 11.16
C ARG A 352 7.47 -4.00 10.39
N ALA A 353 8.00 -4.04 9.17
CA ALA A 353 8.09 -5.26 8.36
C ALA A 353 8.91 -6.36 9.07
N TRP A 354 10.07 -5.99 9.64
CA TRP A 354 10.87 -6.89 10.49
C TRP A 354 10.08 -7.42 11.69
N LYS A 355 9.38 -6.55 12.43
CA LYS A 355 8.54 -6.98 13.55
C LYS A 355 7.47 -7.96 13.09
N THR A 356 6.77 -7.65 11.99
CA THR A 356 5.77 -8.55 11.39
C THR A 356 6.37 -9.89 11.01
N PHE A 357 7.57 -9.92 10.41
CA PHE A 357 8.26 -11.18 10.11
C PHE A 357 8.50 -12.00 11.38
N VAL A 358 9.18 -11.43 12.39
CA VAL A 358 9.45 -12.10 13.69
C VAL A 358 8.18 -12.63 14.33
N TRP A 359 7.12 -11.85 14.22
CA TRP A 359 5.84 -12.09 14.84
C TRP A 359 5.11 -13.33 14.34
N PHE A 360 5.30 -13.72 13.08
CA PHE A 360 4.62 -14.84 12.45
C PHE A 360 5.65 -15.90 12.07
N SER A 361 5.84 -16.92 12.92
CA SER A 361 6.79 -18.04 12.71
C SER A 361 6.58 -18.79 11.40
N THR A 362 5.35 -18.80 10.91
CA THR A 362 4.92 -19.45 9.67
C THR A 362 5.32 -18.70 8.41
N VAL A 363 5.66 -17.41 8.49
CA VAL A 363 6.12 -16.63 7.33
C VAL A 363 7.52 -17.08 6.94
N ARG A 364 7.65 -17.55 5.68
CA ARG A 364 8.90 -18.04 5.11
C ARG A 364 9.75 -16.89 4.60
N LEU A 365 11.08 -17.04 4.69
CA LEU A 365 12.01 -16.07 4.12
C LEU A 365 11.88 -15.98 2.60
N SER A 366 11.61 -17.12 1.93
CA SER A 366 11.41 -17.19 0.49
C SER A 366 10.24 -16.33 -0.01
N SER A 367 9.22 -16.10 0.83
CA SER A 367 8.09 -15.22 0.50
C SER A 367 8.45 -13.74 0.60
N CYS A 368 9.55 -13.39 1.29
CA CYS A 368 9.94 -12.00 1.59
C CYS A 368 11.48 -11.79 1.44
N PRO A 369 12.10 -12.15 0.30
CA PRO A 369 13.55 -12.13 0.14
C PRO A 369 14.12 -10.70 0.18
N ASP A 370 13.32 -9.69 -0.16
CA ASP A 370 13.77 -8.29 -0.18
C ASP A 370 13.85 -7.67 1.21
N LEU A 371 13.22 -8.27 2.22
CA LEU A 371 13.28 -7.77 3.60
C LEU A 371 14.73 -7.66 4.11
N PRO A 372 15.54 -8.74 4.16
CA PRO A 372 16.92 -8.64 4.62
C PRO A 372 17.77 -7.71 3.73
N LEU A 373 17.53 -7.67 2.42
CA LEU A 373 18.29 -6.85 1.48
C LEU A 373 18.08 -5.36 1.76
N ARG A 374 16.83 -4.91 1.84
CA ARG A 374 16.49 -3.53 2.19
C ARG A 374 16.97 -3.14 3.59
N MET A 375 17.02 -4.09 4.52
CA MET A 375 17.63 -3.84 5.83
C MET A 375 19.11 -3.51 5.71
N ILE A 376 19.86 -4.25 4.89
CA ILE A 376 21.27 -4.00 4.66
C ILE A 376 21.49 -2.66 3.94
N GLU A 377 20.71 -2.40 2.90
CA GLU A 377 20.76 -1.17 2.08
C GLU A 377 20.36 0.11 2.85
N SER A 378 19.59 -0.01 3.93
CA SER A 378 19.20 1.13 4.78
C SER A 378 20.07 1.29 6.04
N GLY A 379 21.10 0.45 6.19
CA GLY A 379 21.96 0.41 7.38
C GLY A 379 21.30 -0.19 8.63
N GLN A 380 20.11 -0.80 8.50
CA GLN A 380 19.40 -1.49 9.58
C GLN A 380 19.66 -3.01 9.64
N GLY A 381 20.51 -3.52 8.75
CA GLY A 381 20.88 -4.93 8.58
C GLY A 381 21.75 -5.46 9.71
N ASN A 382 21.23 -5.43 10.94
CA ASN A 382 21.90 -6.01 12.09
C ASN A 382 22.11 -7.51 11.83
N PRO A 383 23.35 -8.02 11.96
CA PRO A 383 23.69 -9.42 11.70
C PRO A 383 22.77 -10.41 12.43
N TRP A 384 22.43 -10.14 13.69
CA TRP A 384 21.51 -10.99 14.44
C TRP A 384 20.15 -11.11 13.76
N LYS A 385 19.60 -10.02 13.21
CA LYS A 385 18.32 -10.04 12.51
C LYS A 385 18.40 -10.82 11.20
N ILE A 386 19.46 -10.59 10.42
CA ILE A 386 19.66 -11.26 9.12
C ILE A 386 19.85 -12.77 9.33
N PHE A 387 20.71 -13.17 10.27
CA PHE A 387 20.89 -14.58 10.59
C PHE A 387 19.68 -15.19 11.31
N TYR A 388 18.89 -14.41 12.05
CA TYR A 388 17.60 -14.89 12.54
C TYR A 388 16.67 -15.26 11.37
N MET A 389 16.62 -14.43 10.31
CA MET A 389 15.82 -14.73 9.11
C MET A 389 16.35 -15.97 8.38
N LEU A 390 17.66 -16.07 8.16
CA LEU A 390 18.29 -17.21 7.47
C LEU A 390 18.15 -18.53 8.26
N ASN A 391 18.28 -18.48 9.59
CA ASN A 391 18.12 -19.68 10.40
C ASN A 391 16.65 -20.04 10.66
N ARG A 392 15.71 -19.19 10.25
CA ARG A 392 14.29 -19.50 10.40
C ARG A 392 13.88 -20.51 9.34
N GLN A 393 13.83 -21.76 9.76
CA GLN A 393 13.22 -22.84 8.98
C GLN A 393 11.75 -22.96 9.37
N PRO A 394 10.81 -23.06 8.41
CA PRO A 394 9.44 -23.43 8.72
C PRO A 394 9.41 -24.82 9.38
N VAL A 395 8.34 -25.08 10.14
CA VAL A 395 8.18 -26.33 10.90
C VAL A 395 8.21 -27.56 9.97
N THR A 396 7.76 -27.43 8.73
CA THR A 396 7.86 -28.47 7.68
C THR A 396 9.29 -28.84 7.29
N GLU A 397 10.26 -27.96 7.56
CA GLU A 397 11.69 -28.15 7.27
C GLU A 397 12.49 -28.56 8.52
N THR A 398 11.82 -28.62 9.67
CA THR A 398 12.47 -28.99 10.92
C THR A 398 12.53 -30.52 10.99
N VAL A 399 13.66 -31.08 10.57
CA VAL A 399 13.94 -32.51 10.74
C VAL A 399 13.92 -32.83 12.24
N SER A 400 13.08 -33.79 12.64
CA SER A 400 13.04 -34.33 14.01
C SER A 400 14.47 -34.66 14.47
N PRO A 401 14.86 -34.37 15.73
CA PRO A 401 16.21 -34.64 16.24
C PRO A 401 16.76 -36.02 15.87
N ASP A 402 15.90 -37.03 15.84
CA ASP A 402 16.23 -38.43 15.56
C ASP A 402 16.60 -38.69 14.09
N LEU A 403 16.15 -37.82 13.18
CA LEU A 403 16.38 -37.92 11.73
C LEU A 403 17.51 -37.00 11.23
N ARG A 404 17.99 -36.07 12.07
CA ARG A 404 19.08 -35.12 11.73
C ARG A 404 20.41 -35.78 11.34
N PRO A 405 20.82 -36.94 11.89
CA PRO A 405 22.04 -37.61 11.44
C PRO A 405 21.94 -38.17 10.01
N ARG A 406 20.72 -38.38 9.52
CA ARG A 406 20.44 -39.07 8.24
C ARG A 406 20.03 -38.12 7.12
N VAL A 407 19.39 -36.99 7.46
CA VAL A 407 18.93 -36.00 6.49
C VAL A 407 19.86 -34.80 6.52
N ARG A 408 20.69 -34.64 5.47
CA ARG A 408 21.35 -33.35 5.21
C ARG A 408 20.24 -32.30 5.14
N MET A 409 20.28 -31.28 6.00
CA MET A 409 19.28 -30.21 6.00
C MET A 409 19.44 -29.38 4.71
N THR A 410 18.86 -29.88 3.63
CA THR A 410 18.95 -29.25 2.31
C THR A 410 18.13 -27.97 2.34
N LEU A 411 18.82 -26.83 2.21
CA LEU A 411 18.15 -25.55 1.99
C LEU A 411 17.43 -25.57 0.65
N PHE A 412 16.25 -24.97 0.58
CA PHE A 412 15.58 -24.74 -0.69
C PHE A 412 16.39 -23.80 -1.60
N PRO A 413 16.35 -23.98 -2.93
CA PRO A 413 17.05 -23.11 -3.88
C PRO A 413 16.77 -21.62 -3.65
N SER A 414 15.51 -21.23 -3.42
CA SER A 414 15.15 -19.84 -3.13
C SER A 414 15.81 -19.27 -1.85
N HIS A 415 16.03 -20.13 -0.84
CA HIS A 415 16.70 -19.73 0.39
C HIS A 415 18.20 -19.54 0.14
N ILE A 416 18.80 -20.46 -0.63
CA ILE A 416 20.20 -20.38 -1.07
C ILE A 416 20.41 -19.09 -1.87
N ASP A 417 19.56 -18.80 -2.84
CA ASP A 417 19.63 -17.56 -3.65
C ASP A 417 19.52 -16.30 -2.78
N THR A 418 18.62 -16.31 -1.79
CA THR A 418 18.48 -15.20 -0.85
C THR A 418 19.74 -15.00 -0.02
N ALA A 419 20.37 -16.08 0.47
CA ALA A 419 21.64 -16.00 1.19
C ALA A 419 22.76 -15.39 0.31
N HIS A 420 22.86 -15.82 -0.96
CA HIS A 420 23.81 -15.24 -1.91
C HIS A 420 23.57 -13.74 -2.14
N ARG A 421 22.30 -13.33 -2.32
CA ARG A 421 21.93 -11.90 -2.46
C ARG A 421 22.26 -11.10 -1.20
N ILE A 422 22.08 -11.68 -0.01
CA ILE A 422 22.45 -11.05 1.27
C ILE A 422 23.96 -10.81 1.34
N ALA A 423 24.76 -11.80 0.94
CA ALA A 423 26.22 -11.67 0.91
C ALA A 423 26.67 -10.57 -0.05
N ASP A 424 26.05 -10.51 -1.23
CA ASP A 424 26.28 -9.45 -2.22
C ASP A 424 25.92 -8.07 -1.66
N ALA A 425 24.72 -7.92 -1.07
CA ALA A 425 24.27 -6.67 -0.45
C ALA A 425 25.17 -6.20 0.71
N TRP A 426 25.68 -7.11 1.54
CA TRP A 426 26.65 -6.75 2.58
C TRP A 426 27.99 -6.33 1.99
N SER A 427 28.44 -7.01 0.93
CA SER A 427 29.72 -6.67 0.29
C SER A 427 29.73 -5.25 -0.26
N SER A 428 28.59 -4.77 -0.80
CA SER A 428 28.43 -3.43 -1.38
C SER A 428 27.92 -2.37 -0.38
N SER A 429 27.54 -2.76 0.84
CA SER A 429 26.91 -1.85 1.80
C SER A 429 27.85 -0.70 2.23
N PRO A 430 27.46 0.58 2.06
CA PRO A 430 28.26 1.72 2.48
C PRO A 430 28.24 1.95 4.01
N TYR A 431 27.34 1.28 4.73
CA TYR A 431 27.15 1.47 6.19
C TYR A 431 28.09 0.63 7.06
N GLN A 432 28.94 -0.18 6.45
CA GLN A 432 29.89 -1.05 7.12
C GLN A 432 31.30 -0.70 6.64
N ASN A 433 32.32 -0.97 7.44
CA ASN A 433 33.71 -0.93 6.95
C ASN A 433 34.06 -2.26 6.24
N SER A 434 35.14 -2.30 5.47
CA SER A 434 35.60 -3.49 4.75
C SER A 434 35.73 -4.74 5.63
N THR A 435 36.24 -4.58 6.86
CA THR A 435 36.43 -5.70 7.79
C THR A 435 35.11 -6.31 8.24
N ILE A 436 34.12 -5.47 8.60
CA ILE A 436 32.79 -5.92 8.99
C ILE A 436 32.09 -6.53 7.77
N ALA A 437 32.14 -5.87 6.61
CA ALA A 437 31.53 -6.38 5.38
C ALA A 437 32.06 -7.77 5.03
N PHE A 438 33.40 -7.94 5.01
CA PHE A 438 34.02 -9.23 4.75
C PHE A 438 33.62 -10.29 5.76
N ARG A 439 33.61 -9.94 7.06
CA ARG A 439 33.15 -10.85 8.11
C ARG A 439 31.70 -11.29 7.88
N ARG A 440 30.80 -10.38 7.50
CA ARG A 440 29.39 -10.74 7.27
C ARG A 440 29.22 -11.62 6.03
N THR A 441 29.89 -11.30 4.93
CA THR A 441 29.92 -12.14 3.74
C THR A 441 30.49 -13.53 4.04
N TRP A 442 31.57 -13.61 4.84
CA TRP A 442 32.15 -14.88 5.29
C TRP A 442 31.21 -15.69 6.20
N GLU A 443 30.47 -15.03 7.11
CA GLU A 443 29.46 -15.70 7.92
C GLU A 443 28.34 -16.30 7.07
N VAL A 444 27.98 -15.70 5.92
CA VAL A 444 27.05 -16.31 4.94
C VAL A 444 27.67 -17.49 4.22
N TYR A 445 28.92 -17.37 3.76
CA TYR A 445 29.65 -18.49 3.16
C TYR A 445 29.66 -19.70 4.10
N ARG A 446 29.98 -19.48 5.38
CA ARG A 446 29.95 -20.53 6.40
C ARG A 446 28.56 -21.10 6.62
N PHE A 447 27.53 -20.24 6.69
CA PHE A 447 26.14 -20.68 6.83
C PHE A 447 25.70 -21.66 5.72
N LEU A 448 26.12 -21.41 4.47
CA LEU A 448 25.86 -22.28 3.33
C LEU A 448 26.71 -23.55 3.38
N GLN A 449 28.01 -23.42 3.68
CA GLN A 449 28.94 -24.54 3.79
C GLN A 449 28.52 -25.53 4.89
N ASP A 450 28.15 -25.04 6.08
CA ASP A 450 27.69 -25.85 7.21
C ASP A 450 26.43 -26.68 6.88
N ARG A 451 25.69 -26.30 5.82
CA ARG A 451 24.48 -26.98 5.33
C ARG A 451 24.70 -27.75 4.02
N GLY A 452 25.93 -27.81 3.53
CA GLY A 452 26.26 -28.44 2.26
C GLY A 452 25.56 -27.81 1.05
N ALA A 453 25.18 -26.53 1.15
CA ALA A 453 24.56 -25.80 0.05
C ALA A 453 25.61 -25.37 -0.98
N PRO A 454 25.27 -25.32 -2.28
CA PRO A 454 26.19 -24.88 -3.33
C PRO A 454 26.58 -23.41 -3.11
N ILE A 455 27.86 -23.12 -3.35
CA ILE A 455 28.42 -21.76 -3.34
C ILE A 455 28.43 -21.26 -4.78
N SER A 456 27.66 -20.20 -5.07
CA SER A 456 27.58 -19.62 -6.41
C SER A 456 28.62 -18.53 -6.63
N ALA A 457 28.83 -18.18 -7.90
CA ALA A 457 29.68 -17.08 -8.34
C ALA A 457 29.30 -15.72 -7.72
N VAL A 458 28.03 -15.54 -7.32
CA VAL A 458 27.59 -14.30 -6.64
C VAL A 458 28.28 -14.15 -5.29
N LEU A 459 28.41 -15.25 -4.53
CA LEU A 459 29.06 -15.21 -3.22
C LEU A 459 30.58 -15.07 -3.34
N SER A 460 31.23 -15.79 -4.26
CA SER A 460 32.68 -15.64 -4.50
C SER A 460 33.02 -14.19 -4.86
N ARG A 461 32.26 -13.56 -5.76
CA ARG A 461 32.43 -12.14 -6.12
C ARG A 461 32.14 -11.20 -4.96
N ALA A 462 31.13 -11.49 -4.14
CA ALA A 462 30.88 -10.75 -2.91
C ALA A 462 32.06 -10.84 -1.94
N MET A 463 32.73 -12.00 -1.85
CA MET A 463 33.94 -12.17 -1.02
C MET A 463 35.12 -11.38 -1.56
N VAL A 464 35.35 -11.37 -2.88
CA VAL A 464 36.35 -10.53 -3.52
C VAL A 464 36.06 -9.05 -3.27
N ARG A 465 34.81 -8.62 -3.44
CA ARG A 465 34.39 -7.23 -3.21
C ARG A 465 34.63 -6.80 -1.77
N ALA A 466 34.11 -7.57 -0.81
CA ALA A 466 34.19 -7.22 0.60
C ALA A 466 35.63 -7.35 1.16
N GLY A 467 36.34 -8.39 0.74
CA GLY A 467 37.62 -8.78 1.32
C GLY A 467 38.85 -8.10 0.70
N ILE A 468 38.81 -7.81 -0.61
CA ILE A 468 39.96 -7.34 -1.37
C ILE A 468 39.70 -5.92 -1.86
N LEU A 469 38.71 -5.75 -2.74
CA LEU A 469 38.41 -4.45 -3.38
C LEU A 469 38.17 -3.34 -2.37
N ARG A 470 37.29 -3.58 -1.39
CA ARG A 470 36.97 -2.56 -0.39
C ARG A 470 38.15 -2.24 0.50
N LYS A 471 38.97 -3.22 0.85
CA LYS A 471 40.18 -2.98 1.63
C LYS A 471 41.18 -2.11 0.87
N MET A 472 41.35 -2.36 -0.42
CA MET A 472 42.17 -1.52 -1.30
C MET A 472 41.63 -0.09 -1.39
N LYS A 473 40.32 0.07 -1.62
CA LYS A 473 39.66 1.39 -1.64
C LYS A 473 39.81 2.15 -0.32
N GLU A 474 39.70 1.45 0.82
CA GLU A 474 39.90 2.01 2.16
C GLU A 474 41.39 2.19 2.53
N ARG A 475 42.32 1.92 1.60
CA ARG A 475 43.78 1.92 1.81
C ARG A 475 44.24 1.10 3.02
N SER A 476 43.55 0.00 3.27
CA SER A 476 43.80 -0.92 4.38
C SER A 476 44.54 -2.17 3.90
N GLY A 477 45.50 -2.65 4.69
CA GLY A 477 46.26 -3.85 4.36
C GLY A 477 45.40 -5.11 4.27
N ILE A 478 45.68 -5.94 3.27
CA ILE A 478 45.06 -7.25 3.10
C ILE A 478 46.01 -8.31 3.67
N SER A 479 45.53 -9.14 4.59
CA SER A 479 46.34 -10.25 5.11
C SER A 479 46.47 -11.35 4.05
N VAL A 480 47.67 -11.91 3.91
CA VAL A 480 47.96 -13.01 2.96
C VAL A 480 47.00 -14.18 3.14
N ALA A 481 46.69 -14.57 4.38
CA ALA A 481 45.75 -15.65 4.68
C ALA A 481 44.33 -15.38 4.14
N GLN A 482 43.85 -14.14 4.24
CA GLN A 482 42.56 -13.74 3.71
C GLN A 482 42.54 -13.74 2.18
N LEU A 483 43.62 -13.26 1.55
CA LEU A 483 43.76 -13.29 0.08
C LEU A 483 43.77 -14.74 -0.43
N ALA A 484 44.62 -15.59 0.15
CA ALA A 484 44.70 -17.01 -0.20
C ALA A 484 43.34 -17.71 -0.02
N PHE A 485 42.63 -17.43 1.07
CA PHE A 485 41.29 -17.99 1.30
C PHE A 485 40.29 -17.56 0.22
N VAL A 486 40.24 -16.27 -0.14
CA VAL A 486 39.30 -15.79 -1.17
C VAL A 486 39.63 -16.35 -2.55
N LEU A 487 40.92 -16.43 -2.91
CA LEU A 487 41.36 -17.04 -4.17
C LEU A 487 41.01 -18.52 -4.25
N ASP A 488 41.14 -19.27 -3.14
CA ASP A 488 40.70 -20.66 -3.07
C ASP A 488 39.18 -20.81 -3.28
N VAL A 489 38.38 -19.91 -2.69
CA VAL A 489 36.93 -19.90 -2.93
C VAL A 489 36.63 -19.64 -4.42
N VAL A 490 37.27 -18.64 -5.04
CA VAL A 490 37.10 -18.31 -6.48
C VAL A 490 37.53 -19.50 -7.36
N LYS A 491 38.67 -20.12 -7.06
CA LYS A 491 39.16 -21.32 -7.75
C LYS A 491 38.13 -22.44 -7.75
N ARG A 492 37.52 -22.71 -6.59
CA ARG A 492 36.50 -23.76 -6.43
C ARG A 492 35.18 -23.45 -7.14
N THR A 493 34.79 -22.18 -7.22
CA THR A 493 33.46 -21.78 -7.74
C THR A 493 33.46 -21.32 -9.19
N GLU A 494 34.49 -20.62 -9.63
CA GLU A 494 34.58 -20.00 -10.96
C GLU A 494 35.79 -20.50 -11.78
N GLY A 495 36.69 -21.29 -11.18
CA GLY A 495 37.78 -21.99 -11.87
C GLY A 495 39.19 -21.45 -11.61
N GLU A 496 40.19 -22.30 -11.88
CA GLU A 496 41.62 -22.03 -11.65
C GLU A 496 42.15 -20.83 -12.43
N GLU A 497 41.71 -20.69 -13.68
CA GLU A 497 42.17 -19.62 -14.57
C GLU A 497 41.78 -18.24 -14.05
N LEU A 498 40.54 -18.13 -13.56
CA LEU A 498 40.02 -16.88 -13.02
C LEU A 498 40.71 -16.50 -11.71
N ALA A 499 40.97 -17.48 -10.85
CA ALA A 499 41.73 -17.27 -9.62
C ALA A 499 43.16 -16.80 -9.90
N ARG A 500 43.88 -17.43 -10.85
CA ARG A 500 45.23 -17.00 -11.27
C ARG A 500 45.23 -15.62 -11.92
N HIS A 501 44.20 -15.28 -12.69
CA HIS A 501 44.07 -13.95 -13.27
C HIS A 501 43.87 -12.89 -12.18
N LEU A 502 42.95 -13.15 -11.24
CA LEU A 502 42.69 -12.26 -10.11
C LEU A 502 43.92 -12.07 -9.21
N ASP A 503 44.66 -13.14 -8.92
CA ASP A 503 45.91 -13.05 -8.15
C ASP A 503 46.94 -12.16 -8.85
N ARG A 504 47.18 -12.35 -10.15
CA ARG A 504 48.08 -11.49 -10.93
C ARG A 504 47.68 -10.01 -10.89
N LEU A 505 46.38 -9.71 -11.02
CA LEU A 505 45.88 -8.34 -10.90
C LEU A 505 46.15 -7.77 -9.50
N ILE A 506 45.87 -8.53 -8.44
CA ILE A 506 46.08 -8.10 -7.06
C ILE A 506 47.56 -7.85 -6.78
N GLN A 507 48.45 -8.75 -7.21
CA GLN A 507 49.90 -8.58 -7.04
C GLN A 507 50.41 -7.35 -7.78
N SER A 508 49.90 -7.08 -8.99
CA SER A 508 50.23 -5.86 -9.74
C SER A 508 49.87 -4.60 -8.94
N ILE A 509 48.64 -4.53 -8.39
CA ILE A 509 48.20 -3.39 -7.56
C ILE A 509 49.07 -3.23 -6.32
N LEU A 510 49.37 -4.34 -5.62
CA LEU A 510 50.17 -4.32 -4.39
C LEU A 510 51.62 -3.89 -4.66
N SER A 511 52.21 -4.30 -5.80
CA SER A 511 53.56 -3.90 -6.22
C SER A 511 53.66 -2.40 -6.54
N GLN A 512 52.59 -1.82 -7.10
CA GLN A 512 52.50 -0.39 -7.38
C GLN A 512 52.25 0.43 -6.12
N ASN A 513 51.68 -0.19 -5.07
CA ASN A 513 51.30 0.47 -3.83
C ASN A 513 51.85 -0.27 -2.60
N PRO A 514 53.15 -0.16 -2.30
CA PRO A 514 53.76 -0.89 -1.19
C PRO A 514 53.15 -0.55 0.18
N ARG A 515 52.50 0.62 0.31
CA ARG A 515 51.72 1.01 1.52
C ARG A 515 50.48 0.15 1.76
N LEU A 516 49.93 -0.47 0.71
CA LEU A 516 48.83 -1.45 0.77
C LEU A 516 49.34 -2.87 1.01
N GLY A 517 50.65 -3.07 0.85
CA GLY A 517 51.34 -4.34 1.06
C GLY A 517 51.03 -4.93 2.43
N ALA A 518 50.95 -6.25 2.47
CA ALA A 518 50.68 -6.97 3.70
C ALA A 518 51.67 -6.51 4.78
N LYS A 519 51.16 -6.01 5.91
CA LYS A 519 51.95 -6.01 7.14
C LYS A 519 52.30 -7.48 7.37
N HIS A 520 53.53 -7.86 7.05
CA HIS A 520 54.08 -9.10 7.57
C HIS A 520 53.83 -9.05 9.07
N PRO A 521 53.21 -10.08 9.68
CA PRO A 521 53.19 -10.16 11.13
C PRO A 521 54.65 -10.08 11.56
N SER A 522 55.01 -9.01 12.27
CA SER A 522 56.33 -8.87 12.87
C SER A 522 56.63 -10.15 13.60
N ALA A 523 57.77 -10.75 13.29
CA ALA A 523 58.22 -12.04 13.79
C ALA A 523 58.48 -11.97 15.30
N GLU A 524 57.42 -11.99 16.11
CA GLU A 524 57.48 -12.58 17.44
C GLU A 524 57.16 -14.08 17.26
N PRO A 525 57.99 -14.99 17.79
CA PRO A 525 57.78 -16.41 17.64
C PRO A 525 56.46 -16.80 18.33
N LEU A 526 55.46 -17.11 17.50
CA LEU A 526 54.21 -17.72 17.91
C LEU A 526 54.51 -19.12 18.41
N THR A 527 54.49 -19.29 19.73
CA THR A 527 54.36 -20.60 20.37
C THR A 527 53.10 -21.30 19.86
N THR A 528 53.21 -22.61 19.72
CA THR A 528 52.34 -23.55 18.98
C THR A 528 50.89 -23.70 19.46
N GLU A 529 50.37 -22.75 20.26
CA GLU A 529 48.98 -22.76 20.76
C GLU A 529 48.11 -21.59 20.27
N ASN A 530 48.63 -20.66 19.47
CA ASN A 530 47.83 -19.60 18.89
C ASN A 530 47.17 -20.03 17.56
N THR A 531 46.09 -20.81 17.69
CA THR A 531 45.09 -20.97 16.62
C THR A 531 44.67 -19.60 16.09
N MET A 532 44.90 -19.40 14.79
CA MET A 532 44.09 -18.64 13.84
C MET A 532 43.13 -17.63 14.50
N PHE A 533 43.38 -16.33 14.33
CA PHE A 533 42.44 -15.26 14.69
C PHE A 533 41.22 -15.25 13.73
N MET A 534 40.61 -16.41 13.50
CA MET A 534 39.23 -16.57 13.08
C MET A 534 38.36 -16.27 14.31
N PRO A 535 37.27 -15.49 14.19
CA PRO A 535 36.42 -15.17 15.33
C PRO A 535 35.89 -16.47 15.94
N ARG A 536 36.26 -16.73 17.21
CA ARG A 536 35.79 -17.88 17.99
C ARG A 536 34.26 -18.01 17.88
N PRO A 537 33.71 -19.24 17.76
CA PRO A 537 32.26 -19.43 17.80
C PRO A 537 31.71 -18.86 19.10
N MET A 538 30.81 -17.88 18.99
CA MET A 538 30.17 -17.21 20.13
C MET A 538 29.28 -18.19 20.89
N LYS A 539 29.84 -18.95 21.82
CA LYS A 539 29.07 -19.54 22.93
C LYS A 539 29.22 -18.63 24.15
N LYS A 540 28.10 -17.98 24.50
CA LYS A 540 27.83 -17.27 25.78
C LYS A 540 28.64 -16.00 26.07
N ARG A 541 28.24 -14.86 25.52
CA ARG A 541 28.44 -13.54 26.17
C ARG A 541 27.54 -12.47 25.53
N TRP A 542 26.27 -12.43 25.96
CA TRP A 542 25.37 -11.31 25.70
C TRP A 542 24.54 -11.01 26.95
N VAL A 543 25.20 -10.51 27.99
CA VAL A 543 24.57 -9.66 29.01
C VAL A 543 25.65 -8.62 29.39
N LYS A 544 25.27 -7.33 29.32
CA LYS A 544 26.10 -6.12 29.55
C LYS A 544 27.13 -5.80 28.45
N ILE A 545 26.71 -5.00 27.47
CA ILE A 545 27.36 -3.75 27.01
C ILE A 545 26.35 -3.08 26.06
N THR A 546 25.54 -2.18 26.60
CA THR A 546 24.77 -1.20 25.82
C THR A 546 24.81 0.12 26.57
N ALA A 547 25.94 0.82 26.48
CA ALA A 547 26.05 2.25 26.74
C ALA A 547 27.41 2.75 26.27
N ARG A 548 27.57 3.00 24.96
CA ARG A 548 28.45 4.06 24.45
C ARG A 548 28.03 4.40 23.02
N ARG A 549 27.57 5.64 22.91
CA ARG A 549 26.99 6.29 21.74
C ARG A 549 28.17 6.77 20.88
N ASN A 550 28.41 6.14 19.72
CA ASN A 550 29.45 6.61 18.80
C ASN A 550 28.98 7.90 18.11
N LYS A 551 29.63 9.02 18.45
CA LYS A 551 29.67 10.21 17.60
C LYS A 551 30.57 9.89 16.41
N PHE A 552 30.01 9.93 15.20
CA PHE A 552 30.78 9.97 13.96
C PHE A 552 31.50 11.33 13.89
N ARG A 553 32.81 11.32 13.67
CA ARG A 553 33.61 12.48 13.24
C ARG A 553 33.78 12.38 11.73
N PRO A 554 33.60 13.46 10.95
CA PRO A 554 34.04 13.49 9.56
C PRO A 554 35.57 13.47 9.52
N SER A 555 36.12 12.67 8.62
CA SER A 555 37.56 12.58 8.37
C SER A 555 38.06 13.87 7.70
N VAL A 556 39.21 14.33 8.20
CA VAL A 556 39.97 15.50 7.78
C VAL A 556 40.38 15.39 6.31
N GLU A 557 40.08 16.43 5.52
CA GLU A 557 40.65 16.66 4.19
C GLU A 557 42.17 16.81 4.30
N ARG A 558 42.92 16.03 3.51
CA ARG A 558 44.35 16.24 3.31
C ARG A 558 44.61 16.63 1.86
N SER A 559 45.55 17.57 1.75
CA SER A 559 46.12 18.25 0.59
C SER A 559 46.18 17.45 -0.72
N LEU A 560 45.78 18.13 -1.80
CA LEU A 560 46.11 17.82 -3.19
C LEU A 560 47.62 17.95 -3.39
N ASP A 561 48.29 16.86 -3.76
CA ASP A 561 49.51 16.79 -4.57
C ASP A 561 49.90 15.30 -4.64
N ASP A 562 49.22 14.53 -5.49
CA ASP A 562 49.61 13.17 -5.99
C ASP A 562 48.48 12.58 -6.86
N TRP A 563 48.27 13.11 -8.07
CA TRP A 563 47.13 12.72 -8.94
C TRP A 563 47.49 11.70 -10.04
N SER A 564 48.77 11.34 -10.22
CA SER A 564 49.22 10.40 -11.27
C SER A 564 48.96 8.93 -10.92
N ASP A 565 49.14 8.54 -9.65
CA ASP A 565 49.00 7.14 -9.21
C ASP A 565 47.55 6.76 -8.94
N GLU A 566 46.69 7.72 -8.60
CA GLU A 566 45.25 7.47 -8.40
C GLU A 566 44.54 7.04 -9.68
N GLN A 567 44.91 7.58 -10.86
CA GLN A 567 44.27 7.20 -12.13
C GLN A 567 44.57 5.76 -12.56
N LYS A 568 45.78 5.26 -12.28
CA LYS A 568 46.16 3.85 -12.56
C LYS A 568 45.47 2.91 -11.59
N VAL A 569 45.42 3.28 -10.31
CA VAL A 569 44.68 2.52 -9.28
C VAL A 569 43.19 2.48 -9.61
N ASP A 570 42.61 3.59 -10.06
CA ASP A 570 41.21 3.65 -10.46
C ASP A 570 40.91 2.84 -11.73
N ALA A 571 41.81 2.83 -12.72
CA ALA A 571 41.66 1.98 -13.91
C ALA A 571 41.66 0.49 -13.55
N VAL A 572 42.58 0.05 -12.69
CA VAL A 572 42.64 -1.35 -12.26
C VAL A 572 41.50 -1.69 -11.28
N LEU A 573 41.11 -0.77 -10.40
CA LEU A 573 39.91 -0.92 -9.58
C LEU A 573 38.65 -0.96 -10.44
N LYS A 574 38.64 -0.30 -11.60
CA LYS A 574 37.55 -0.36 -12.59
C LYS A 574 37.53 -1.69 -13.32
N ASP A 575 38.67 -2.26 -13.68
CA ASP A 575 38.75 -3.61 -14.25
C ASP A 575 38.33 -4.68 -13.23
N LEU A 576 38.74 -4.53 -11.97
CA LEU A 576 38.40 -5.45 -10.88
C LEU A 576 36.95 -5.22 -10.37
N ALA A 577 36.40 -4.02 -10.53
CA ALA A 577 34.97 -3.75 -10.37
C ALA A 577 34.16 -4.32 -11.55
N ALA A 578 34.63 -4.17 -12.78
CA ALA A 578 34.06 -4.77 -13.98
C ALA A 578 34.07 -6.30 -13.90
N PHE A 579 35.07 -6.91 -13.26
CA PHE A 579 35.04 -8.31 -12.87
C PHE A 579 33.83 -8.64 -11.98
N THR A 580 33.50 -7.78 -11.01
CA THR A 580 32.32 -7.99 -10.14
C THR A 580 30.98 -7.59 -10.77
N GLU A 581 30.97 -6.69 -11.75
CA GLU A 581 29.75 -6.10 -12.36
C GLU A 581 29.41 -6.69 -13.74
N GLY A 582 30.41 -7.09 -14.52
CA GLY A 582 30.37 -7.41 -15.95
C GLY A 582 29.59 -8.67 -16.34
N HIS A 583 28.92 -9.33 -15.40
CA HIS A 583 27.98 -10.43 -15.67
C HIS A 583 26.60 -10.19 -15.04
N SER A 584 26.40 -9.06 -14.34
CA SER A 584 25.09 -8.61 -13.84
C SER A 584 24.28 -7.90 -14.94
N MET A 585 24.97 -7.19 -15.85
CA MET A 585 24.34 -6.45 -16.97
C MET A 585 23.56 -7.36 -17.94
N ALA A 586 23.96 -8.63 -18.10
CA ALA A 586 23.21 -9.60 -18.90
C ALA A 586 21.80 -9.90 -18.34
N ARG A 587 21.50 -9.58 -17.07
CA ARG A 587 20.16 -9.77 -16.47
C ARG A 587 19.25 -8.55 -16.57
N LYS A 588 19.79 -7.32 -16.68
CA LYS A 588 18.96 -6.12 -16.94
C LYS A 588 18.34 -6.17 -18.34
N ALA A 589 19.04 -6.74 -19.32
CA ALA A 589 18.53 -6.93 -20.68
C ALA A 589 17.45 -8.02 -20.80
N ILE A 590 17.44 -9.02 -19.90
CA ILE A 590 16.43 -10.10 -19.91
C ILE A 590 15.16 -9.70 -19.14
N GLY A 591 15.25 -8.77 -18.18
CA GLY A 591 14.08 -8.25 -17.45
C GLY A 591 13.28 -7.16 -18.18
N SER A 592 13.84 -6.54 -19.22
CA SER A 592 13.17 -5.51 -20.04
C SER A 592 12.71 -6.03 -21.42
N GLY A 593 12.87 -7.34 -21.68
CA GLY A 593 12.40 -8.00 -22.92
C GLY A 593 11.10 -8.79 -22.73
N LEU A 594 10.45 -8.64 -21.58
CA LEU A 594 9.12 -9.18 -21.25
C LEU A 594 8.29 -8.04 -20.63
N GLU A 595 8.06 -7.00 -21.42
CA GLU A 595 6.91 -6.09 -21.31
C GLU A 595 6.22 -6.01 -22.67
#